data_AF-A0A182VXA0-F1
#
_entry.id   AF-A0A182VXA0-F1
#
_cell.length_a   1.000
_cell.length_b   1.000
_cell.length_c   1.000
_cell.angle_alpha   90.00
_cell.angle_beta   90.00
_cell.angle_gamma   90.00
#
_symmetry.space_group_name_H-M   'P 1'
#
loop_
_entity.id
_entity.type
_entity.pdbx_description
1 polymer ?
#
loop_
_entity_poly.entity_id
_entity_poly.type
_entity_poly.pdbx_seq_one_letter_code
_entity_poly.pdbx_strand_id
1 'polypeptide(L)'
;MTSALKHHILTKSWNEAQTDCLEYLQIKSSRVVPYLAHHYEDNKTTKQLIFCIVLNLRIYESTENVLRVELLRQFFNPDVDDTLYVNRTNECLLRVRNSLNEDCFYGKTPYFGAIESVHEMFRCFYHYYGNLNRNAPQLPLTALEMQQIRQECAKIVGIPEGLLRIF
;
A
#
# COMPACT_ATOMS: atom_id res chain seq x y z
N MET A 1 8.16 28.86 -10.18
CA MET A 1 7.08 28.53 -9.23
C MET A 1 6.86 27.00 -9.11
N THR A 2 7.91 26.21 -8.87
CA THR A 2 7.86 24.74 -8.84
C THR A 2 8.23 24.13 -7.47
N SER A 3 8.49 24.98 -6.47
CA SER A 3 9.00 24.54 -5.16
C SER A 3 7.91 24.00 -4.22
N ALA A 4 6.69 24.56 -4.26
CA ALA A 4 5.65 24.22 -3.28
C ALA A 4 5.14 22.77 -3.40
N LEU A 5 4.96 22.26 -4.62
CA LEU A 5 4.55 20.87 -4.86
C LEU A 5 5.62 19.84 -4.43
N LYS A 6 6.91 20.23 -4.46
CA LYS A 6 8.02 19.35 -4.09
C LYS A 6 8.02 19.00 -2.59
N HIS A 7 7.44 19.84 -1.74
CA HIS A 7 7.39 19.60 -0.29
C HIS A 7 6.35 18.54 0.13
N HIS A 8 5.44 18.13 -0.76
CA HIS A 8 4.43 17.12 -0.47
C HIS A 8 4.73 15.75 -1.12
N ILE A 9 5.84 15.63 -1.87
CA ILE A 9 6.27 14.36 -2.43
C ILE A 9 6.92 13.56 -1.32
N LEU A 10 6.18 12.57 -0.80
CA LEU A 10 6.70 11.61 0.15
C LEU A 10 7.23 10.40 -0.60
N THR A 11 8.41 9.95 -0.21
CA THR A 11 9.02 8.71 -0.72
C THR A 11 9.27 7.79 0.47
N LYS A 12 8.88 6.53 0.33
CA LYS A 12 9.19 5.48 1.31
C LYS A 12 9.39 4.17 0.57
N SER A 13 10.49 3.49 0.85
CA SER A 13 10.78 2.17 0.29
C SER A 13 9.97 1.10 1.02
N TRP A 14 9.86 -0.08 0.40
CA TRP A 14 9.27 -1.25 1.05
C TRP A 14 10.00 -1.60 2.36
N ASN A 15 11.33 -1.51 2.37
CA ASN A 15 12.16 -1.83 3.54
C ASN A 15 11.96 -0.89 4.72
N GLU A 16 11.82 0.42 4.45
CA GLU A 16 11.52 1.41 5.48
C GLU A 16 10.12 1.16 6.06
N ALA A 17 9.11 0.97 5.21
CA ALA A 17 7.76 0.62 5.67
C ALA A 17 7.70 -0.69 6.45
N GLN A 18 8.47 -1.70 6.03
CA GLN A 18 8.58 -2.96 6.75
C GLN A 18 9.21 -2.79 8.12
N THR A 19 10.32 -2.05 8.21
CA THR A 19 11.01 -1.78 9.49
C THR A 19 10.05 -1.13 10.48
N ASP A 20 9.35 -0.08 10.06
CA ASP A 20 8.36 0.61 10.89
C ASP A 20 7.24 -0.34 11.34
N CYS A 21 6.71 -1.15 10.43
CA CYS A 21 5.64 -2.10 10.74
C CYS A 21 6.06 -3.25 11.66
N LEU A 22 7.32 -3.71 11.57
CA LEU A 22 7.85 -4.70 12.51
C LEU A 22 7.87 -4.13 13.94
N GLU A 23 8.18 -2.85 14.09
CA GLU A 23 8.13 -2.13 15.36
C GLU A 23 6.68 -1.92 15.83
N TYR A 24 5.79 -1.39 14.97
CA TYR A 24 4.38 -1.14 15.31
C TYR A 24 3.64 -2.39 15.75
N LEU A 25 3.92 -3.53 15.09
CA LEU A 25 3.32 -4.82 15.41
C LEU A 25 4.06 -5.58 16.53
N GLN A 26 5.15 -5.01 17.07
CA GLN A 26 5.98 -5.60 18.12
C GLN A 26 6.43 -7.04 17.79
N ILE A 27 6.82 -7.27 16.54
CA ILE A 27 7.29 -8.59 16.10
C ILE A 27 8.64 -8.86 16.77
N LYS A 28 8.70 -9.93 17.57
CA LYS A 28 9.92 -10.32 18.31
C LYS A 28 11.12 -10.43 17.38
N SER A 29 12.27 -9.91 17.80
CA SER A 29 13.53 -9.89 17.04
C SER A 29 13.92 -11.25 16.44
N SER A 30 13.68 -12.35 17.14
CA SER A 30 13.97 -13.71 16.64
C SER A 30 13.14 -14.13 15.41
N ARG A 31 12.03 -13.45 15.14
CA ARG A 31 11.14 -13.69 14.00
C ARG A 31 11.30 -12.65 12.89
N VAL A 32 12.16 -11.65 13.07
CA VAL A 32 12.36 -10.56 12.11
C VAL A 32 13.24 -10.98 10.94
N VAL A 33 14.20 -11.88 11.18
CA VAL A 33 15.24 -12.26 10.20
C VAL A 33 14.66 -12.71 8.84
N PRO A 34 13.63 -13.56 8.76
CA PRO A 34 13.03 -13.93 7.47
C PRO A 34 12.48 -12.73 6.70
N TYR A 35 11.79 -11.81 7.39
CA TYR A 35 11.21 -10.63 6.75
C TYR A 35 12.27 -9.69 6.20
N LEU A 36 13.41 -9.52 6.89
CA LEU A 36 14.54 -8.73 6.38
C LEU A 36 15.15 -9.31 5.10
N ALA A 37 15.04 -10.61 4.91
CA ALA A 37 15.43 -11.31 3.69
C ALA A 37 14.28 -11.39 2.65
N HIS A 38 13.19 -10.65 2.85
CA HIS A 38 11.98 -10.69 2.02
C HIS A 38 11.33 -12.06 1.90
N HIS A 39 11.49 -12.90 2.92
CA HIS A 39 10.80 -14.19 3.00
C HIS A 39 9.50 -14.04 3.79
N TYR A 40 8.38 -14.25 3.09
CA TYR A 40 7.03 -14.10 3.63
C TYR A 40 6.30 -15.46 3.59
N GLU A 41 6.09 -16.06 4.76
CA GLU A 41 5.30 -17.29 4.90
C GLU A 41 3.79 -17.00 4.90
N ASP A 42 2.96 -17.96 4.47
CA ASP A 42 1.50 -17.83 4.57
C ASP A 42 1.00 -18.11 6.00
N ASN A 43 1.19 -17.11 6.87
CA ASN A 43 0.75 -17.17 8.26
C ASN A 43 0.15 -15.83 8.69
N LYS A 44 -0.60 -15.84 9.80
CA LYS A 44 -1.31 -14.65 10.31
C LYS A 44 -0.40 -13.44 10.51
N THR A 45 0.82 -13.65 11.02
CA THR A 45 1.77 -12.56 11.28
C THR A 45 2.23 -11.90 9.98
N THR A 46 2.54 -12.69 8.95
CA THR A 46 2.86 -12.16 7.62
C THR A 46 1.70 -11.35 7.06
N LYS A 47 0.47 -11.87 7.10
CA LYS A 47 -0.71 -11.16 6.58
C LYS A 47 -0.88 -9.78 7.22
N GLN A 48 -0.73 -9.70 8.54
CA GLN A 48 -0.80 -8.44 9.29
C GLN A 48 0.37 -7.50 8.96
N LEU A 49 1.58 -8.03 8.82
CA LEU A 49 2.76 -7.26 8.44
C LEU A 49 2.60 -6.64 7.04
N ILE A 50 2.22 -7.43 6.04
CA ILE A 50 1.98 -6.96 4.67
C ILE A 50 0.87 -5.90 4.67
N PHE A 51 -0.21 -6.11 5.42
CA PHE A 51 -1.28 -5.12 5.51
C PHE A 51 -0.80 -3.79 6.13
N CYS A 52 0.00 -3.84 7.19
CA CYS A 52 0.62 -2.65 7.77
C CYS A 52 1.53 -1.93 6.77
N ILE A 53 2.32 -2.68 5.98
CA ILE A 53 3.24 -2.12 4.98
C ILE A 53 2.44 -1.37 3.91
N VAL A 54 1.38 -1.97 3.36
CA VAL A 54 0.58 -1.30 2.31
C VAL A 54 -0.17 -0.06 2.83
N LEU A 55 -0.53 -0.04 4.11
CA LEU A 55 -1.04 1.15 4.80
C LEU A 55 0.03 2.24 4.89
N ASN A 56 1.23 1.89 5.35
CA ASN A 56 2.36 2.81 5.46
C ASN A 56 2.80 3.38 4.11
N LEU A 57 2.63 2.62 3.04
CA LEU A 57 2.94 3.00 1.67
C LEU A 57 1.75 3.65 0.94
N ARG A 58 0.61 3.88 1.63
CA ARG A 58 -0.60 4.52 1.08
C ARG A 58 -1.21 3.78 -0.12
N ILE A 59 -0.85 2.52 -0.30
CA ILE A 59 -1.36 1.63 -1.35
C ILE A 59 -2.81 1.26 -1.00
N TYR A 60 -3.10 1.01 0.28
CA TYR A 60 -4.46 0.82 0.76
C TYR A 60 -5.01 2.13 1.32
N GLU A 61 -6.15 2.59 0.79
CA GLU A 61 -6.90 3.74 1.26
C GLU A 61 -7.97 3.27 2.25
N SER A 62 -7.79 3.58 3.53
CA SER A 62 -8.64 3.07 4.60
C SER A 62 -9.99 3.78 4.69
N THR A 63 -10.10 5.02 4.21
CA THR A 63 -11.36 5.77 4.20
C THR A 63 -12.34 5.25 3.14
N GLU A 64 -11.80 4.82 1.99
CA GLU A 64 -12.58 4.31 0.86
C GLU A 64 -12.60 2.77 0.82
N ASN A 65 -11.81 2.11 1.66
CA ASN A 65 -11.62 0.66 1.67
C ASN A 65 -11.16 0.13 0.30
N VAL A 66 -10.19 0.82 -0.31
CA VAL A 66 -9.70 0.54 -1.67
C VAL A 66 -8.23 0.14 -1.63
N LEU A 67 -7.87 -0.93 -2.36
CA LEU A 67 -6.48 -1.25 -2.65
C LEU A 67 -6.09 -0.76 -4.05
N ARG A 68 -5.06 0.10 -4.12
CA ARG A 68 -4.48 0.63 -5.35
C ARG A 68 -3.39 -0.31 -5.90
N VAL A 69 -3.82 -1.36 -6.59
CA VAL A 69 -2.96 -2.45 -7.10
C VAL A 69 -1.83 -1.94 -8.01
N GLU A 70 -2.09 -0.90 -8.78
CA GLU A 70 -1.11 -0.22 -9.63
C GLU A 70 0.02 0.43 -8.85
N LEU A 71 -0.22 0.86 -7.61
CA LEU A 71 0.83 1.38 -6.72
C LEU A 71 1.64 0.23 -6.12
N LEU A 72 0.99 -0.87 -5.74
CA LEU A 72 1.67 -2.07 -5.25
C LEU A 72 2.69 -2.59 -6.27
N ARG A 73 2.31 -2.61 -7.54
CA ARG A 73 3.20 -2.98 -8.66
C ARG A 73 4.51 -2.21 -8.69
N GLN A 74 4.53 -0.93 -8.29
CA GLN A 74 5.74 -0.09 -8.35
C GLN A 74 6.84 -0.54 -7.38
N PHE A 75 6.47 -1.35 -6.38
CA PHE A 75 7.39 -1.95 -5.44
C PHE A 75 7.95 -3.30 -5.91
N PHE A 76 7.72 -3.69 -7.17
CA PHE A 76 8.28 -4.90 -7.75
C PHE A 76 9.00 -4.62 -9.06
N ASN A 77 10.14 -5.26 -9.25
CA ASN A 77 10.88 -5.28 -10.51
C ASN A 77 10.82 -6.70 -11.08
N PRO A 78 10.42 -6.86 -12.36
CA PRO A 78 10.50 -8.16 -13.00
C PRO A 78 11.95 -8.62 -13.16
N ASP A 79 12.12 -9.93 -13.31
CA ASP A 79 13.39 -10.45 -13.80
C ASP A 79 13.59 -9.99 -15.26
N VAL A 80 14.83 -9.67 -15.62
CA VAL A 80 15.16 -9.09 -16.95
C VAL A 80 14.87 -10.04 -18.10
N ASP A 81 14.95 -11.35 -17.85
CA ASP A 81 14.71 -12.39 -18.86
C ASP A 81 13.27 -12.93 -18.84
N ASP A 82 12.48 -12.55 -17.84
CA ASP A 82 11.10 -12.99 -17.70
C ASP A 82 10.17 -12.08 -18.49
N THR A 83 9.63 -12.59 -19.59
CA THR A 83 8.66 -11.87 -20.43
C THR A 83 7.21 -12.22 -20.10
N LEU A 84 6.99 -13.23 -19.25
CA LEU A 84 5.67 -13.76 -18.93
C LEU A 84 5.15 -13.32 -17.55
N TYR A 85 5.95 -12.57 -16.79
CA TYR A 85 5.59 -12.08 -15.45
C TYR A 85 4.22 -11.39 -15.42
N VAL A 86 3.96 -10.48 -16.38
CA VAL A 86 2.67 -9.76 -16.45
C VAL A 86 1.50 -10.71 -16.59
N ASN A 87 1.59 -11.70 -17.50
CA ASN A 87 0.48 -12.62 -17.75
C ASN A 87 0.21 -13.47 -16.52
N ARG A 88 1.24 -14.08 -15.92
CA ARG A 88 1.11 -14.92 -14.72
C ARG A 88 0.58 -14.15 -13.52
N THR A 89 1.08 -12.93 -13.29
CA THR A 89 0.56 -12.08 -12.20
C THR A 89 -0.90 -11.73 -12.43
N ASN A 90 -1.30 -11.36 -13.65
CA ASN A 90 -2.71 -11.03 -13.95
C ASN A 90 -3.63 -12.26 -13.82
N GLU A 91 -3.21 -13.43 -14.31
CA GLU A 91 -3.97 -14.67 -14.13
C GLU A 91 -4.15 -15.03 -12.65
N CYS A 92 -3.14 -14.78 -11.82
CA CYS A 92 -3.24 -14.94 -10.37
C CYS A 92 -4.23 -13.92 -9.77
N LEU A 93 -4.11 -12.64 -10.12
CA LEU A 93 -4.97 -11.57 -9.58
C LEU A 93 -6.46 -11.80 -9.90
N LEU A 94 -6.78 -12.33 -11.09
CA LEU A 94 -8.16 -12.68 -11.46
C LEU A 94 -8.80 -13.75 -10.56
N ARG A 95 -8.00 -14.55 -9.86
CA ARG A 95 -8.47 -15.59 -8.94
C ARG A 95 -8.56 -15.11 -7.50
N VAL A 96 -8.03 -13.93 -7.18
CA VAL A 96 -8.08 -13.40 -5.82
C VAL A 96 -9.52 -13.01 -5.47
N ARG A 97 -10.04 -13.57 -4.39
CA ARG A 97 -11.33 -13.16 -3.84
C ARG A 97 -11.18 -11.77 -3.23
N ASN A 98 -11.89 -10.80 -3.80
CA ASN A 98 -11.95 -9.46 -3.23
C ASN A 98 -12.97 -9.44 -2.08
N SER A 99 -12.45 -9.56 -0.87
CA SER A 99 -13.20 -9.51 0.39
C SER A 99 -13.06 -8.16 1.08
N LEU A 100 -12.68 -7.07 0.37
CA LEU A 100 -12.48 -5.75 0.98
C LEU A 100 -13.72 -5.31 1.79
N ASN A 101 -14.93 -5.53 1.25
CA ASN A 101 -16.19 -5.15 1.91
C ASN A 101 -16.72 -6.19 2.92
N GLU A 102 -16.01 -7.29 3.12
CA GLU A 102 -16.36 -8.29 4.14
C GLU A 102 -15.87 -7.82 5.52
N ASP A 103 -16.49 -6.75 6.02
CA ASP A 103 -16.38 -6.39 7.43
C ASP A 103 -17.15 -7.43 8.24
N CYS A 104 -16.42 -8.22 9.02
CA CYS A 104 -17.03 -9.27 9.82
C CYS A 104 -17.96 -8.66 10.89
N PHE A 105 -19.26 -8.94 10.78
CA PHE A 105 -20.24 -8.73 11.84
C PHE A 105 -19.84 -9.51 13.12
N TYR A 106 -20.03 -8.85 14.27
CA TYR A 106 -19.90 -9.38 15.64
C TYR A 106 -18.57 -10.09 15.98
N GLY A 107 -17.63 -9.34 16.57
CA GLY A 107 -16.56 -9.90 17.41
C GLY A 107 -15.22 -10.25 16.74
N LYS A 108 -14.98 -9.82 15.50
CA LYS A 108 -13.71 -10.04 14.79
C LYS A 108 -12.87 -8.77 14.59
N THR A 109 -11.58 -9.00 14.38
CA THR A 109 -10.54 -7.98 14.11
C THR A 109 -10.94 -7.07 12.94
N PRO A 110 -10.90 -5.73 13.10
CA PRO A 110 -11.10 -4.80 11.99
C PRO A 110 -10.21 -5.14 10.80
N TYR A 111 -10.71 -4.84 9.58
CA TYR A 111 -9.98 -5.08 8.33
C TYR A 111 -9.70 -6.55 8.00
N PHE A 112 -10.38 -7.53 8.59
CA PHE A 112 -10.12 -8.96 8.31
C PHE A 112 -10.17 -9.28 6.81
N GLY A 113 -11.26 -8.90 6.12
CA GLY A 113 -11.40 -9.12 4.68
C GLY A 113 -10.34 -8.37 3.85
N ALA A 114 -9.95 -7.18 4.29
CA ALA A 114 -8.90 -6.40 3.64
C ALA A 114 -7.51 -7.01 3.81
N ILE A 115 -7.17 -7.49 5.01
CA ILE A 115 -5.91 -8.18 5.32
C ILE A 115 -5.75 -9.42 4.42
N GLU A 116 -6.80 -10.23 4.29
CA GLU A 116 -6.78 -11.42 3.44
C GLU A 116 -6.66 -11.04 1.95
N SER A 117 -7.46 -10.09 1.48
CA SER A 117 -7.43 -9.65 0.07
C SER A 117 -6.06 -9.07 -0.31
N VAL A 118 -5.50 -8.21 0.53
CA VAL A 118 -4.18 -7.60 0.33
C VAL A 118 -3.10 -8.68 0.29
N HIS A 119 -3.13 -9.64 1.21
CA HIS A 119 -2.15 -10.71 1.24
C HIS A 119 -2.17 -11.55 -0.04
N GLU A 120 -3.35 -11.97 -0.50
CA GLU A 120 -3.47 -12.76 -1.72
C GLU A 120 -3.02 -11.98 -2.97
N MET A 121 -3.35 -10.69 -3.06
CA MET A 121 -2.85 -9.84 -4.15
C MET A 121 -1.34 -9.66 -4.08
N PHE A 122 -0.77 -9.42 -2.90
CA PHE A 122 0.67 -9.34 -2.68
C PHE A 122 1.38 -10.63 -3.12
N ARG A 123 0.82 -11.80 -2.79
CA ARG A 123 1.37 -13.10 -3.20
C ARG A 123 1.44 -13.26 -4.72
N CYS A 124 0.48 -12.72 -5.46
CA CYS A 124 0.54 -12.73 -6.93
C CYS A 124 1.75 -11.96 -7.45
N PHE A 125 2.09 -10.81 -6.87
CA PHE A 125 3.30 -10.08 -7.24
C PHE A 125 4.56 -10.79 -6.77
N TYR A 126 4.58 -11.22 -5.51
CA TYR A 126 5.72 -11.88 -4.89
C TYR A 126 6.15 -13.18 -5.60
N HIS A 127 5.20 -13.97 -6.12
CA HIS A 127 5.53 -15.23 -6.79
C HIS A 127 5.68 -15.12 -8.32
N TYR A 128 4.98 -14.19 -8.97
CA TYR A 128 4.90 -14.18 -10.43
C TYR A 128 5.42 -12.92 -11.09
N TYR A 129 5.52 -11.80 -10.37
CA TYR A 129 5.93 -10.54 -10.97
C TYR A 129 7.45 -10.36 -10.94
N GLY A 130 8.09 -10.64 -9.80
CA GLY A 130 9.54 -10.53 -9.64
C GLY A 130 9.96 -10.13 -8.22
N ASN A 131 11.10 -9.46 -8.09
CA ASN A 131 11.70 -9.12 -6.80
C ASN A 131 11.20 -7.76 -6.29
N LEU A 132 11.19 -7.59 -4.96
CA LEU A 132 10.90 -6.29 -4.36
C LEU A 132 11.91 -5.24 -4.81
N ASN A 133 11.38 -4.10 -5.23
CA ASN A 133 12.16 -2.95 -5.63
C ASN A 133 12.81 -2.32 -4.40
N ARG A 134 14.13 -2.09 -4.48
CA ARG A 134 14.89 -1.45 -3.41
C ARG A 134 14.67 0.06 -3.38
N ASN A 135 14.24 0.65 -4.50
CA ASN A 135 14.02 2.08 -4.61
C ASN A 135 12.63 2.46 -4.09
N ALA A 136 12.55 3.62 -3.44
CA ALA A 136 11.28 4.19 -2.99
C ALA A 136 10.58 4.89 -4.17
N PRO A 137 9.40 4.42 -4.62
CA PRO A 137 8.58 5.19 -5.54
C PRO A 137 7.99 6.42 -4.81
N GLN A 138 7.48 7.36 -5.60
CA GLN A 138 6.71 8.48 -5.06
C GLN A 138 5.37 7.96 -4.54
N LEU A 139 5.06 8.29 -3.30
CA LEU A 139 3.78 7.92 -2.70
C LEU A 139 2.69 8.91 -3.14
N PRO A 140 1.44 8.45 -3.31
CA PRO A 140 0.32 9.35 -3.56
C PRO A 140 0.08 10.24 -2.34
N LEU A 141 -0.55 11.39 -2.58
CA LEU A 141 -1.11 12.22 -1.52
C LEU A 141 -2.32 11.52 -0.90
N THR A 142 -2.47 11.65 0.41
CA THR A 142 -3.68 11.23 1.12
C THR A 142 -4.83 12.19 0.80
N ALA A 143 -6.08 11.74 1.02
CA ALA A 143 -7.25 12.59 0.87
C ALA A 143 -7.17 13.87 1.72
N LEU A 144 -6.62 13.77 2.94
CA LEU A 144 -6.43 14.90 3.84
C LEU A 144 -5.40 15.90 3.30
N GLU A 145 -4.24 15.43 2.84
CA GLU A 145 -3.23 16.30 2.22
C GLU A 145 -3.77 16.97 0.96
N MET A 146 -4.51 16.24 0.12
CA MET A 146 -5.18 16.81 -1.05
C MET A 146 -6.20 17.88 -0.65
N GLN A 147 -6.98 17.65 0.40
CA GLN A 147 -7.92 18.64 0.92
C GLN A 147 -7.20 19.90 1.45
N GLN A 148 -6.11 19.73 2.20
CA GLN A 148 -5.29 20.84 2.69
C GLN A 148 -4.70 21.65 1.53
N ILE A 149 -4.12 20.99 0.53
CA ILE A 149 -3.59 21.65 -0.67
C ILE A 149 -4.71 22.40 -1.40
N ARG A 150 -5.91 21.81 -1.56
CA ARG A 150 -7.06 22.49 -2.17
C ARG A 150 -7.44 23.75 -1.41
N GLN A 151 -7.52 23.68 -0.08
CA GLN A 151 -7.86 24.83 0.78
C GLN A 151 -6.82 25.95 0.68
N GLU A 152 -5.53 25.62 0.73
CA GLU A 152 -4.45 26.59 0.59
C GLU A 152 -4.41 27.23 -0.81
N CYS A 153 -4.58 26.44 -1.87
CA CYS A 153 -4.69 26.96 -3.23
C CYS A 153 -5.89 27.91 -3.38
N ALA A 154 -7.05 27.56 -2.82
CA ALA A 154 -8.25 28.40 -2.88
C ALA A 154 -8.05 29.76 -2.20
N LYS A 155 -7.37 29.81 -1.05
CA LYS A 155 -7.01 31.07 -0.38
C LYS A 155 -6.15 31.96 -1.27
N ILE A 156 -5.18 31.39 -1.99
CA ILE A 156 -4.28 32.13 -2.90
C ILE A 156 -5.07 32.80 -4.04
N VAL A 157 -6.04 32.08 -4.62
CA VAL A 157 -6.84 32.59 -5.75
C VAL A 157 -8.12 33.32 -5.32
N GLY A 158 -8.33 33.50 -4.00
CA GLY A 158 -9.50 34.19 -3.45
C GLY A 158 -10.83 33.44 -3.62
N ILE A 159 -10.80 32.11 -3.76
CA ILE A 159 -12.02 31.29 -3.80
C ILE A 159 -12.52 31.08 -2.35
N PRO A 160 -13.76 31.47 -2.03
CA PRO A 160 -14.36 31.23 -0.71
C PRO A 160 -14.40 29.73 -0.37
N GLU A 161 -13.98 29.36 0.85
CA GLU A 161 -13.93 27.96 1.30
C GLU A 161 -15.28 27.23 1.21
N GLY A 162 -16.40 27.97 1.31
CA GLY A 162 -17.75 27.43 1.16
C GLY A 162 -18.04 26.81 -0.22
N LEU A 163 -17.30 27.22 -1.25
CA LEU A 163 -17.44 26.68 -2.62
C LEU A 163 -16.59 25.43 -2.87
N LEU A 164 -15.69 25.07 -1.94
CA LEU A 164 -14.79 23.91 -2.09
C LEU A 164 -15.42 22.58 -1.65
N ARG A 165 -16.62 22.61 -1.06
CA ARG A 165 -17.31 21.42 -0.53
C ARG A 165 -18.07 20.59 -1.59
N ILE A 166 -17.97 20.96 -2.88
CA ILE A 166 -18.84 20.43 -3.95
C ILE A 166 -18.18 19.30 -4.78
N PHE A 167 -16.94 18.87 -4.48
CA PHE A 167 -16.26 17.80 -5.23
C PHE A 167 -15.52 16.80 -4.33
#